data_AF-M2QJ99-F1
#
_entry.id   AF-M2QJ99-F1
#
_cell.length_a   1.000
_cell.length_b   1.000
_cell.length_c   1.000
_cell.angle_alpha   90.00
_cell.angle_beta   90.00
_cell.angle_gamma   90.00
#
_symmetry.space_group_name_H-M   'P 1'
#
loop_
_entity.id
_entity.type
_entity.pdbx_description
1 polymer ?
#
loop_
_entity_poly.entity_id
_entity_poly.type
_entity_poly.pdbx_seq_one_letter_code
_entity_poly.pdbx_strand_id
1 'polypeptide(L)'
;MSSTATGIPLASEVNKHVLAAPFDSDDADIVIQSSDKVKFPVHRFLLSRASTVFGAMLSLPQSDTPSPTATQGPPVVELPEDRQTLDIVLRLCYPIEVRLPDGFIEHAQLVLEAARKYALDSVMERLDFQMKEERIVSVQPLRVYALACSYGLEDLARRAAKETLKEDPLDVPYSSTLRCMTGGAYHRLLQYHRECGRVAAAAVNEENVTAWAGLPNFSSSVLFLRTKTCHVPIWVNTPLGHIIRSVLRQYLWDLRDAVAVTPDANIALRRSLLQGVMRSVSSCAHCAGDMYSDITKFGDMLKSNMEEKISQVSLVFEQ
;
A
#
# COMPACT_ATOMS: atom_id res chain seq x y z
N MET A 1 19.05 -42.01 -59.90
CA MET A 1 19.54 -40.62 -59.76
C MET A 1 19.10 -40.10 -58.41
N SER A 2 20.05 -39.50 -57.70
CA SER A 2 20.03 -39.15 -56.28
C SER A 2 18.75 -38.48 -55.76
N SER A 3 18.37 -38.82 -54.54
CA SER A 3 17.85 -37.83 -53.60
C SER A 3 18.23 -38.21 -52.17
N THR A 4 19.28 -37.53 -51.70
CA THR A 4 19.67 -37.38 -50.30
C THR A 4 18.69 -36.44 -49.60
N ALA A 5 18.12 -36.83 -48.47
CA ALA A 5 17.48 -35.91 -47.53
C ALA A 5 17.74 -36.38 -46.09
N THR A 6 18.93 -36.02 -45.63
CA THR A 6 19.24 -35.40 -44.34
C THR A 6 18.25 -35.64 -43.20
N GLY A 7 18.62 -36.53 -42.28
CA GLY A 7 18.04 -36.58 -40.94
C GLY A 7 18.41 -35.34 -40.15
N ILE A 8 17.40 -34.65 -39.61
CA ILE A 8 17.55 -33.57 -38.64
C ILE A 8 17.56 -34.23 -37.26
N PRO A 9 18.59 -34.01 -36.41
CA PRO A 9 18.54 -34.46 -35.03
C PRO A 9 17.61 -33.53 -34.24
N LEU A 10 16.60 -34.10 -33.61
CA LEU A 10 15.72 -33.42 -32.66
C LEU A 10 16.50 -33.22 -31.35
N ALA A 11 17.33 -32.18 -31.29
CA ALA A 11 17.88 -31.70 -30.02
C ALA A 11 16.79 -30.89 -29.33
N SER A 12 16.19 -31.47 -28.29
CA SER A 12 15.38 -30.72 -27.33
C SER A 12 16.29 -29.70 -26.64
N GLU A 13 16.23 -28.44 -27.06
CA GLU A 13 16.82 -27.32 -26.34
C GLU A 13 16.14 -27.23 -24.97
N VAL A 14 16.76 -27.88 -23.97
CA VAL A 14 16.52 -27.59 -22.56
C VAL A 14 16.96 -26.16 -22.37
N ASN A 15 16.01 -25.24 -22.37
CA ASN A 15 16.23 -23.84 -22.05
C ASN A 15 16.76 -23.79 -20.61
N LYS A 16 18.09 -23.83 -20.45
CA LYS A 16 18.77 -23.72 -19.15
C LYS A 16 18.51 -22.31 -18.66
N HIS A 17 17.44 -22.15 -17.90
CA HIS A 17 17.16 -20.92 -17.19
C HIS A 17 18.31 -20.73 -16.18
N VAL A 18 19.27 -19.87 -16.52
CA VAL A 18 20.39 -19.56 -15.64
C VAL A 18 19.81 -18.75 -14.48
N LEU A 19 19.85 -19.31 -13.28
CA LEU A 19 19.51 -18.56 -12.08
C LEU A 19 20.66 -17.61 -11.76
N ALA A 20 20.34 -16.38 -11.38
CA ALA A 20 21.33 -15.42 -10.92
C ALA A 20 21.67 -15.65 -9.44
N ALA A 21 22.81 -15.12 -8.98
CA ALA A 21 23.19 -15.02 -7.58
C ALA A 21 21.97 -14.73 -6.67
N PRO A 22 21.79 -15.50 -5.57
CA PRO A 22 22.78 -16.39 -4.94
C PRO A 22 22.72 -17.86 -5.41
N PHE A 23 22.03 -18.17 -6.51
CA PHE A 23 21.76 -19.55 -6.95
C PHE A 23 22.74 -20.06 -8.04
N ASP A 24 23.83 -19.33 -8.27
CA ASP A 24 24.87 -19.61 -9.27
C ASP A 24 26.18 -20.10 -8.65
N SER A 25 26.16 -20.47 -7.36
CA SER A 25 27.36 -20.88 -6.62
C SER A 25 27.70 -22.36 -6.85
N ASP A 26 28.99 -22.64 -7.05
CA ASP A 26 29.52 -24.01 -7.28
C ASP A 26 29.64 -24.83 -5.98
N ASP A 27 29.57 -24.20 -4.81
CA ASP A 27 29.67 -24.82 -3.47
C ASP A 27 28.31 -25.17 -2.84
N ALA A 28 27.23 -25.07 -3.59
CA ALA A 28 25.90 -25.48 -3.14
C ALA A 28 25.87 -26.97 -2.72
N ASP A 29 25.45 -27.23 -1.49
CA ASP A 29 25.44 -28.57 -0.86
C ASP A 29 24.05 -29.23 -0.91
N ILE A 30 23.06 -28.55 -1.48
CA ILE A 30 21.71 -29.06 -1.70
C ILE A 30 21.03 -28.33 -2.86
N VAL A 31 20.09 -29.00 -3.53
CA VAL A 31 19.23 -28.40 -4.56
C VAL A 31 17.78 -28.44 -4.08
N ILE A 32 17.15 -27.27 -4.00
CA ILE A 32 15.70 -27.16 -3.81
C ILE A 32 15.04 -27.12 -5.19
N GLN A 33 14.07 -28.00 -5.45
CA GLN A 33 13.32 -28.00 -6.70
C GLN A 33 11.88 -27.51 -6.47
N SER A 34 11.44 -26.55 -7.29
CA SER A 34 10.06 -26.06 -7.31
C SER A 34 9.08 -27.04 -7.96
N SER A 35 7.78 -26.79 -7.79
CA SER A 35 6.74 -27.61 -8.43
C SER A 35 6.74 -27.53 -9.96
N ASP A 36 7.15 -26.39 -10.53
CA ASP A 36 7.40 -26.19 -11.96
C ASP A 36 8.81 -26.63 -12.40
N LYS A 37 9.47 -27.45 -11.56
CA LYS A 37 10.70 -28.21 -11.85
C LYS A 37 11.97 -27.38 -12.02
N VAL A 38 11.96 -26.11 -11.62
CA VAL A 38 13.16 -25.27 -11.54
C VAL A 38 13.99 -25.68 -10.32
N LYS A 39 15.30 -25.77 -10.50
CA LYS A 39 16.26 -26.24 -9.50
C LYS A 39 17.08 -25.06 -8.99
N PHE A 40 17.07 -24.84 -7.68
CA PHE A 40 17.79 -23.81 -6.96
C PHE A 40 18.94 -24.46 -6.17
N PRO A 41 20.20 -24.38 -6.65
CA PRO A 41 21.37 -24.73 -5.85
C PRO A 41 21.47 -23.77 -4.66
N VAL A 42 21.48 -24.29 -3.44
CA VAL A 42 21.48 -23.49 -2.20
C VAL A 42 22.33 -24.14 -1.10
N HIS A 43 22.50 -23.43 0.01
CA HIS A 43 23.28 -23.87 1.17
C HIS A 43 22.36 -24.31 2.32
N ARG A 44 22.44 -25.59 2.69
CA ARG A 44 21.72 -26.20 3.81
C ARG A 44 21.98 -25.45 5.11
N PHE A 45 23.21 -25.01 5.34
CA PHE A 45 23.56 -24.22 6.53
C PHE A 45 22.70 -22.95 6.63
N LEU A 46 22.58 -22.16 5.56
CA LEU A 46 21.79 -20.93 5.57
C LEU A 46 20.30 -21.21 5.79
N LEU A 47 19.74 -22.20 5.08
CA LEU A 47 18.32 -22.54 5.22
C LEU A 47 17.98 -23.07 6.63
N SER A 48 18.84 -23.93 7.20
CA SER A 48 18.64 -24.47 8.55
C SER A 48 18.80 -23.42 9.66
N ARG A 49 19.58 -22.36 9.41
CA ARG A 49 19.68 -21.20 10.31
C ARG A 49 18.48 -20.26 10.20
N ALA A 50 17.87 -20.17 9.01
CA ALA A 50 16.70 -19.34 8.77
C ALA A 50 15.39 -20.00 9.27
N SER A 51 15.31 -21.34 9.24
CA SER A 51 14.08 -22.08 9.55
C SER A 51 14.36 -23.37 10.31
N THR A 52 13.62 -23.56 11.40
CA THR A 52 13.59 -24.83 12.16
C THR A 52 12.98 -25.97 11.33
N VAL A 53 12.00 -25.67 10.49
CA VAL A 53 11.35 -26.63 9.59
C VAL A 53 12.35 -27.12 8.53
N PHE A 54 13.09 -26.21 7.88
CA PHE A 54 14.17 -26.59 6.96
C PHE A 54 15.27 -27.33 7.70
N GLY A 55 15.67 -26.89 8.89
CA GLY A 55 16.64 -27.61 9.72
C GLY A 55 16.25 -29.07 9.95
N ALA A 56 14.99 -29.32 10.34
CA ALA A 56 14.47 -30.67 10.54
C ALA A 56 14.34 -31.45 9.22
N MET A 57 13.69 -30.87 8.21
CA MET A 57 13.42 -31.49 6.91
C MET A 57 14.71 -31.92 6.21
N LEU A 58 15.73 -31.06 6.24
CA LEU A 58 16.99 -31.33 5.57
C LEU A 58 17.83 -32.36 6.35
N SER A 59 17.68 -32.45 7.67
CA SER A 59 18.43 -33.41 8.51
C SER A 59 17.95 -34.86 8.39
N LEU A 60 16.79 -35.10 7.77
CA LEU A 60 16.27 -36.46 7.57
C LEU A 60 17.13 -37.23 6.55
N PRO A 61 17.40 -38.53 6.78
CA PRO A 61 17.98 -39.38 5.75
C PRO A 61 17.06 -39.37 4.55
N GLN A 62 17.53 -38.90 3.40
CA GLN A 62 16.78 -39.07 2.16
C GLN A 62 16.74 -40.57 1.87
N SER A 63 15.55 -41.11 1.64
CA SER A 63 15.40 -42.52 1.30
C SER A 63 16.15 -42.80 0.00
N ASP A 64 17.35 -43.34 0.13
CA ASP A 64 18.11 -43.92 -0.97
C ASP A 64 17.30 -45.09 -1.54
N THR A 65 16.39 -44.84 -2.48
CA THR A 65 16.10 -45.86 -3.48
C THR A 65 17.34 -45.93 -4.38
N PRO A 66 18.13 -47.01 -4.34
CA PRO A 66 19.33 -47.11 -5.15
C PRO A 66 18.91 -47.24 -6.62
N SER A 67 18.82 -46.10 -7.31
CA SER A 67 18.93 -46.10 -8.76
C SER A 67 20.38 -46.45 -9.09
N PRO A 68 20.66 -47.40 -10.01
CA PRO A 68 22.02 -47.78 -10.42
C PRO A 68 22.80 -46.65 -11.13
N THR A 69 22.25 -45.44 -11.16
CA THR A 69 22.85 -44.17 -11.57
C THR A 69 22.85 -43.19 -10.39
N ALA A 70 23.63 -43.47 -9.36
CA ALA A 70 23.90 -42.49 -8.29
C ALA A 70 24.65 -41.29 -8.91
N THR A 71 23.89 -40.27 -9.27
CA THR A 71 24.38 -39.07 -9.96
C THR A 71 25.27 -38.28 -9.01
N GLN A 72 26.49 -37.92 -9.44
CA GLN A 72 27.51 -37.21 -8.64
C GLN A 72 27.16 -35.75 -8.31
N GLY A 73 26.02 -35.48 -7.68
CA GLY A 73 25.56 -34.12 -7.39
C GLY A 73 24.91 -33.97 -6.01
N PRO A 74 24.64 -32.73 -5.59
CA PRO A 74 23.97 -32.46 -4.31
C PRO A 74 22.58 -33.10 -4.26
N PRO A 75 22.10 -33.51 -3.07
CA PRO A 75 20.75 -34.05 -2.91
C PRO A 75 19.70 -33.05 -3.39
N VAL A 76 18.62 -33.56 -3.98
CA VAL A 76 17.49 -32.74 -4.47
C VAL A 76 16.30 -32.91 -3.52
N VAL A 77 15.71 -31.79 -3.09
CA VAL A 77 14.46 -31.78 -2.32
C VAL A 77 13.39 -31.05 -3.12
N GLU A 78 12.29 -31.74 -3.41
CA GLU A 78 11.14 -31.14 -4.08
C GLU A 78 10.23 -30.42 -3.06
N LEU A 79 9.87 -29.17 -3.37
CA LEU A 79 8.90 -28.38 -2.62
C LEU A 79 7.69 -28.03 -3.52
N PRO A 80 6.48 -27.89 -2.95
CA PRO A 80 5.26 -27.67 -3.73
C PRO A 80 5.11 -26.24 -4.26
N GLU A 81 5.88 -25.27 -3.74
CA GLU A 81 5.84 -23.89 -4.19
C GLU A 81 6.43 -23.72 -5.60
N ASP A 82 5.89 -22.77 -6.36
CA ASP A 82 6.38 -22.45 -7.70
C ASP A 82 7.73 -21.72 -7.67
N ARG A 83 8.36 -21.60 -8.84
CA ARG A 83 9.65 -20.92 -9.01
C ARG A 83 9.64 -19.51 -8.46
N GLN A 84 8.61 -18.70 -8.72
CA GLN A 84 8.56 -17.30 -8.29
C GLN A 84 8.55 -17.20 -6.75
N THR A 85 7.74 -18.03 -6.10
CA THR A 85 7.62 -18.07 -4.65
C THR A 85 8.93 -18.52 -4.01
N LEU A 86 9.52 -19.62 -4.51
CA LEU A 86 10.79 -20.12 -3.97
C LEU A 86 11.97 -19.18 -4.23
N ASP A 87 12.05 -18.54 -5.39
CA ASP A 87 13.13 -17.57 -5.68
C ASP A 87 13.15 -16.45 -4.62
N ILE A 88 11.98 -15.86 -4.31
CA ILE A 88 11.87 -14.80 -3.31
C ILE A 88 12.17 -15.32 -1.90
N VAL A 89 11.54 -16.42 -1.48
CA VAL A 89 11.71 -16.99 -0.14
C VAL A 89 13.16 -17.39 0.12
N LEU A 90 13.79 -18.09 -0.82
CA LEU A 90 15.17 -18.54 -0.70
C LEU A 90 16.15 -17.35 -0.68
N ARG A 91 15.93 -16.31 -1.51
CA ARG A 91 16.73 -15.07 -1.44
C ARG A 91 16.63 -14.38 -0.07
N LEU A 92 15.43 -14.36 0.53
CA LEU A 92 15.21 -13.77 1.86
C LEU A 92 15.84 -14.60 2.99
N CYS A 93 16.13 -15.88 2.77
CA CYS A 93 16.90 -16.69 3.71
C CYS A 93 18.41 -16.37 3.67
N TYR A 94 18.88 -15.71 2.60
CA TYR A 94 20.28 -15.36 2.44
C TYR A 94 20.57 -13.95 3.02
N PRO A 95 21.79 -13.73 3.55
CA PRO A 95 22.22 -12.45 4.08
C PRO A 95 22.61 -11.47 2.95
N ILE A 96 21.69 -11.26 2.00
CA ILE A 96 21.84 -10.35 0.87
C ILE A 96 20.75 -9.29 0.90
N GLU A 97 20.99 -8.15 0.26
CA GLU A 97 19.92 -7.20 -0.02
C GLU A 97 18.96 -7.82 -1.04
N VAL A 98 17.67 -7.84 -0.68
CA VAL A 98 16.61 -8.29 -1.57
C VAL A 98 15.78 -7.06 -1.91
N ARG A 99 15.33 -6.95 -3.15
CA ARG A 99 14.28 -6.02 -3.54
C ARG A 99 13.10 -6.83 -4.02
N LEU A 100 11.91 -6.46 -3.56
CA LEU A 100 10.69 -7.12 -4.01
C LEU A 100 10.47 -6.78 -5.48
N PRO A 101 10.06 -7.75 -6.32
CA PRO A 101 9.83 -7.48 -7.72
C PRO A 101 8.63 -6.52 -7.92
N ASP A 102 8.64 -5.82 -9.04
CA ASP A 102 7.46 -5.07 -9.48
C ASP A 102 6.25 -6.01 -9.56
N GLY A 103 5.10 -5.56 -9.05
CA GLY A 103 3.91 -6.40 -8.99
C GLY A 103 3.96 -7.52 -7.95
N PHE A 104 4.89 -7.47 -6.97
CA PHE A 104 5.00 -8.44 -5.87
C PHE A 104 3.65 -8.77 -5.20
N ILE A 105 2.73 -7.81 -5.14
CA ILE A 105 1.39 -7.99 -4.59
C ILE A 105 0.64 -9.21 -5.15
N GLU A 106 0.88 -9.58 -6.42
CA GLU A 106 0.24 -10.73 -7.06
C GLU A 106 0.73 -12.08 -6.49
N HIS A 107 1.95 -12.10 -5.95
CA HIS A 107 2.59 -13.28 -5.38
C HIS A 107 2.73 -13.20 -3.85
N ALA A 108 2.45 -12.04 -3.25
CA ALA A 108 2.67 -11.77 -1.84
C ALA A 108 1.97 -12.79 -0.93
N GLN A 109 0.75 -13.22 -1.27
CA GLN A 109 0.05 -14.25 -0.52
C GLN A 109 0.87 -15.55 -0.47
N LEU A 110 1.29 -16.08 -1.62
CA LEU A 110 2.03 -17.34 -1.71
C LEU A 110 3.37 -17.27 -0.95
N VAL A 111 4.06 -16.14 -1.05
CA VAL A 111 5.32 -15.91 -0.34
C VAL A 111 5.12 -15.85 1.18
N LEU A 112 4.08 -15.15 1.65
CA LEU A 112 3.73 -15.09 3.08
C LEU A 112 3.26 -16.45 3.61
N GLU A 113 2.50 -17.22 2.82
CA GLU A 113 2.12 -18.60 3.15
C GLU A 113 3.34 -19.50 3.28
N ALA A 114 4.27 -19.45 2.33
CA ALA A 114 5.50 -20.23 2.36
C ALA A 114 6.37 -19.84 3.56
N ALA A 115 6.55 -18.55 3.83
CA ALA A 115 7.31 -18.06 4.99
C ALA A 115 6.72 -18.56 6.31
N ARG A 116 5.39 -18.51 6.47
CA ARG A 116 4.70 -19.07 7.64
C ARG A 116 4.80 -20.59 7.71
N LYS A 117 4.58 -21.29 6.58
CA LYS A 117 4.63 -22.77 6.47
C LYS A 117 6.00 -23.31 6.89
N TYR A 118 7.07 -22.63 6.49
CA TYR A 118 8.44 -23.00 6.81
C TYR A 118 8.96 -22.34 8.10
N ALA A 119 8.11 -21.68 8.91
CA ALA A 119 8.53 -21.00 10.14
C ALA A 119 9.77 -20.09 9.95
N LEU A 120 9.72 -19.25 8.91
CA LEU A 120 10.77 -18.32 8.53
C LEU A 120 10.50 -16.93 9.15
N ASP A 121 10.61 -16.82 10.47
CA ASP A 121 10.25 -15.59 11.20
C ASP A 121 11.05 -14.36 10.74
N SER A 122 12.36 -14.53 10.52
CA SER A 122 13.22 -13.45 10.00
C SER A 122 12.86 -13.03 8.58
N VAL A 123 12.33 -13.95 7.76
CA VAL A 123 11.81 -13.62 6.42
C VAL A 123 10.50 -12.84 6.54
N MET A 124 9.62 -13.20 7.47
CA MET A 124 8.39 -12.45 7.72
C MET A 124 8.67 -11.02 8.16
N GLU A 125 9.64 -10.81 9.06
CA GLU A 125 10.08 -9.47 9.48
C GLU A 125 10.65 -8.65 8.30
N ARG A 126 11.48 -9.28 7.46
CA ARG A 126 12.03 -8.63 6.26
C ARG A 126 10.95 -8.27 5.25
N LEU A 127 9.97 -9.15 5.03
CA LEU A 127 8.82 -8.90 4.16
C LEU A 127 7.97 -7.74 4.69
N ASP A 128 7.67 -7.72 5.99
CA ASP A 128 6.94 -6.63 6.62
C ASP A 128 7.67 -5.29 6.43
N PHE A 129 8.97 -5.26 6.70
CA PHE A 129 9.79 -4.06 6.46
C PHE A 129 9.76 -3.61 4.99
N GLN A 130 10.00 -4.52 4.05
CA GLN A 130 10.03 -4.18 2.62
C GLN A 130 8.66 -3.71 2.13
N MET A 131 7.58 -4.43 2.47
CA MET A 131 6.23 -4.05 2.06
C MET A 131 5.81 -2.67 2.59
N LYS A 132 6.34 -2.23 3.74
CA LYS A 132 6.10 -0.89 4.29
C LYS A 132 6.82 0.23 3.52
N GLU A 133 7.99 -0.06 2.97
CA GLU A 133 8.80 0.90 2.21
C GLU A 133 8.41 0.95 0.72
N GLU A 134 7.81 -0.13 0.22
CA GLU A 134 7.33 -0.20 -1.15
C GLU A 134 6.10 0.69 -1.39
N ARG A 135 5.98 1.19 -2.62
CA ARG A 135 4.82 2.00 -3.04
C ARG A 135 3.51 1.22 -3.06
N ILE A 136 3.59 -0.10 -2.94
CA ILE A 136 2.48 -1.06 -2.92
C ILE A 136 1.37 -0.67 -1.93
N VAL A 137 1.71 -0.11 -0.77
CA VAL A 137 0.74 0.31 0.25
C VAL A 137 -0.14 1.45 -0.28
N SER A 138 0.44 2.39 -1.01
CA SER A 138 -0.29 3.52 -1.59
C SER A 138 -1.05 3.18 -2.87
N VAL A 139 -0.65 2.12 -3.58
CA VAL A 139 -1.24 1.73 -4.87
C VAL A 139 -2.35 0.70 -4.69
N GLN A 140 -2.21 -0.22 -3.73
CA GLN A 140 -3.18 -1.29 -3.48
C GLN A 140 -3.43 -1.49 -1.97
N PRO A 141 -3.86 -0.43 -1.26
CA PRO A 141 -3.95 -0.44 0.20
C PRO A 141 -4.89 -1.53 0.73
N LEU A 142 -6.04 -1.77 0.08
CA LEU A 142 -6.99 -2.79 0.52
C LEU A 142 -6.42 -4.22 0.44
N ARG A 143 -5.64 -4.54 -0.60
CA ARG A 143 -4.99 -5.85 -0.76
C ARG A 143 -3.88 -6.04 0.28
N VAL A 144 -3.09 -4.99 0.51
CA VAL A 144 -2.04 -5.01 1.55
C VAL A 144 -2.66 -5.17 2.94
N TYR A 145 -3.75 -4.44 3.24
CA TYR A 145 -4.48 -4.58 4.49
C TYR A 145 -4.98 -6.01 4.69
N ALA A 146 -5.52 -6.64 3.64
CA ALA A 146 -6.00 -8.01 3.68
C ALA A 146 -4.90 -8.99 4.09
N LEU A 147 -3.75 -8.91 3.41
CA LEU A 147 -2.60 -9.75 3.71
C LEU A 147 -2.09 -9.46 5.14
N ALA A 148 -1.89 -8.19 5.47
CA ALA A 148 -1.35 -7.81 6.77
C ALA A 148 -2.18 -8.33 7.94
N CYS A 149 -3.53 -8.25 7.86
CA CYS A 149 -4.40 -8.85 8.87
C CYS A 149 -4.27 -10.38 8.92
N SER A 150 -4.20 -11.03 7.77
CA SER A 150 -4.15 -12.51 7.66
C SER A 150 -2.87 -13.12 8.21
N TYR A 151 -1.77 -12.36 8.19
CA TYR A 151 -0.45 -12.80 8.65
C TYR A 151 0.01 -12.11 9.94
N GLY A 152 -0.87 -11.37 10.62
CA GLY A 152 -0.54 -10.72 11.89
C GLY A 152 0.45 -9.55 11.80
N LEU A 153 0.57 -8.93 10.62
CA LEU A 153 1.47 -7.80 10.37
C LEU A 153 0.79 -6.47 10.76
N GLU A 154 0.63 -6.23 12.05
CA GLU A 154 -0.20 -5.14 12.60
C GLU A 154 0.19 -3.75 12.07
N ASP A 155 1.48 -3.40 12.12
CA ASP A 155 1.95 -2.09 11.66
C ASP A 155 1.67 -1.85 10.18
N LEU A 156 1.86 -2.88 9.34
CA LEU A 156 1.54 -2.81 7.92
C LEU A 156 0.04 -2.67 7.70
N ALA A 157 -0.79 -3.38 8.48
CA ALA A 157 -2.24 -3.24 8.44
C ALA A 157 -2.67 -1.80 8.80
N ARG A 158 -2.08 -1.21 9.85
CA ARG A 158 -2.36 0.18 10.25
C ARG A 158 -1.95 1.18 9.17
N ARG A 159 -0.79 1.00 8.52
CA ARG A 159 -0.36 1.84 7.39
C ARG A 159 -1.30 1.71 6.20
N ALA A 160 -1.64 0.48 5.82
CA ALA A 160 -2.54 0.22 4.70
C ALA A 160 -3.95 0.79 4.95
N ALA A 161 -4.49 0.65 6.16
CA ALA A 161 -5.80 1.20 6.53
C ALA A 161 -5.84 2.74 6.44
N LYS A 162 -4.74 3.43 6.72
CA LYS A 162 -4.67 4.89 6.50
C LYS A 162 -4.72 5.23 5.02
N GLU A 163 -4.04 4.46 4.18
CA GLU A 163 -4.03 4.68 2.74
C GLU A 163 -5.39 4.37 2.09
N THR A 164 -6.20 3.45 2.63
CA THR A 164 -7.57 3.22 2.14
C THR A 164 -8.51 4.41 2.35
N LEU A 165 -8.18 5.39 3.21
CA LEU A 165 -8.99 6.60 3.39
C LEU A 165 -9.05 7.49 2.15
N LYS A 166 -8.12 7.29 1.20
CA LYS A 166 -8.05 8.06 -0.05
C LYS A 166 -9.06 7.58 -1.11
N GLU A 167 -9.73 6.46 -0.86
CA GLU A 167 -10.64 5.79 -1.78
C GLU A 167 -12.02 5.61 -1.14
N ASP A 168 -13.07 5.60 -1.97
CA ASP A 168 -14.40 5.17 -1.54
C ASP A 168 -14.39 3.64 -1.49
N PRO A 169 -14.66 3.00 -0.33
CA PRO A 169 -14.68 1.55 -0.20
C PRO A 169 -15.64 0.84 -1.16
N LEU A 170 -16.67 1.54 -1.65
CA LEU A 170 -17.65 1.01 -2.60
C LEU A 170 -17.19 1.07 -4.06
N ASP A 171 -16.26 1.97 -4.39
CA ASP A 171 -15.69 2.11 -5.73
C ASP A 171 -14.46 1.21 -5.97
N VAL A 172 -13.91 0.61 -4.90
CA VAL A 172 -12.75 -0.29 -5.01
C VAL A 172 -13.16 -1.62 -5.65
N PRO A 173 -12.52 -2.03 -6.76
CA PRO A 173 -12.85 -3.29 -7.41
C PRO A 173 -12.51 -4.48 -6.51
N TYR A 174 -13.35 -5.52 -6.59
CA TYR A 174 -13.10 -6.76 -5.87
C TYR A 174 -11.75 -7.38 -6.26
N SER A 175 -10.99 -7.78 -5.25
CA SER A 175 -9.75 -8.54 -5.40
C SER A 175 -9.88 -9.89 -4.72
N SER A 176 -9.37 -10.95 -5.35
CA SER A 176 -9.28 -12.28 -4.75
C SER A 176 -8.47 -12.30 -3.45
N THR A 177 -7.53 -11.35 -3.27
CA THR A 177 -6.73 -11.20 -2.04
C THR A 177 -7.61 -10.95 -0.80
N LEU A 178 -8.82 -10.40 -0.97
CA LEU A 178 -9.78 -10.21 0.12
C LEU A 178 -10.20 -11.52 0.80
N ARG A 179 -10.08 -12.67 0.11
CA ARG A 179 -10.36 -13.99 0.70
C ARG A 179 -9.42 -14.37 1.85
N CYS A 180 -8.25 -13.72 1.93
CA CYS A 180 -7.32 -13.97 3.03
C CYS A 180 -7.85 -13.41 4.35
N MET A 181 -8.53 -12.26 4.30
CA MET A 181 -8.99 -11.58 5.50
C MET A 181 -10.34 -12.13 5.97
N THR A 182 -10.57 -12.06 7.28
CA THR A 182 -11.88 -12.38 7.85
C THR A 182 -12.88 -11.26 7.57
N GLY A 183 -14.18 -11.60 7.55
CA GLY A 183 -15.24 -10.60 7.47
C GLY A 183 -15.20 -9.59 8.63
N GLY A 184 -14.72 -10.02 9.81
CA GLY A 184 -14.49 -9.13 10.96
C GLY A 184 -13.40 -8.10 10.71
N ALA A 185 -12.26 -8.51 10.13
CA ALA A 185 -11.17 -7.59 9.77
C ALA A 185 -11.62 -6.55 8.73
N TYR A 186 -12.42 -6.96 7.73
CA TYR A 186 -13.00 -6.05 6.75
C TYR A 186 -14.01 -5.09 7.39
N HIS A 187 -14.92 -5.60 8.24
CA HIS A 187 -15.91 -4.77 8.92
C HIS A 187 -15.25 -3.70 9.81
N ARG A 188 -14.17 -4.03 10.52
CA ARG A 188 -13.40 -3.06 11.31
C ARG A 188 -12.73 -1.99 10.46
N LEU A 189 -12.24 -2.35 9.27
CA LEU A 189 -11.71 -1.36 8.31
C LEU A 189 -12.81 -0.38 7.88
N LEU A 190 -14.02 -0.86 7.59
CA LEU A 190 -15.16 0.00 7.24
C LEU A 190 -15.58 0.89 8.40
N GLN A 191 -15.59 0.37 9.64
CA GLN A 191 -15.87 1.17 10.83
C GLN A 191 -14.82 2.27 11.03
N TYR A 192 -13.54 1.92 10.87
CA TYR A 192 -12.43 2.87 10.93
C TYR A 192 -12.58 3.97 9.87
N HIS A 193 -12.82 3.59 8.60
CA HIS A 193 -13.01 4.53 7.50
C HIS A 193 -14.20 5.47 7.73
N ARG A 194 -15.35 4.93 8.15
CA ARG A 194 -16.53 5.72 8.50
C ARG A 194 -16.26 6.70 9.63
N GLU A 195 -15.55 6.27 10.67
CA GLU A 195 -15.25 7.13 11.82
C GLU A 195 -14.27 8.24 11.44
N CYS A 196 -13.24 7.94 10.65
CA CYS A 196 -12.35 8.94 10.04
C CYS A 196 -13.13 9.97 9.22
N GLY A 197 -14.05 9.52 8.36
CA GLY A 197 -14.92 10.41 7.58
C GLY A 197 -15.80 11.29 8.46
N ARG A 198 -16.37 10.73 9.53
CA ARG A 198 -17.19 11.47 10.49
C ARG A 198 -16.41 12.57 11.21
N VAL A 199 -15.22 12.27 11.73
CA VAL A 199 -14.41 13.27 12.46
C VAL A 199 -13.83 14.33 11.53
N ALA A 200 -13.43 13.95 10.31
CA ALA A 200 -12.94 14.87 9.30
C ALA A 200 -14.05 15.82 8.84
N ALA A 201 -15.25 15.30 8.54
CA ALA A 201 -16.41 16.10 8.18
C ALA A 201 -16.82 17.05 9.31
N ALA A 202 -16.78 16.60 10.57
CA ALA A 202 -17.07 17.45 11.72
C ALA A 202 -16.05 18.59 11.90
N ALA A 203 -14.79 18.40 11.46
CA ALA A 203 -13.76 19.44 11.48
C ALA A 203 -14.00 20.55 10.44
N VAL A 204 -14.79 20.27 9.40
CA VAL A 204 -15.17 21.22 8.34
C VAL A 204 -16.48 21.92 8.72
N ASN A 205 -16.37 23.05 9.43
CA ASN A 205 -17.52 23.85 9.83
C ASN A 205 -17.20 25.36 9.88
N GLU A 206 -18.24 26.19 9.83
CA GLU A 206 -18.09 27.66 9.82
C GLU A 206 -17.50 28.21 11.12
N GLU A 207 -17.74 27.56 12.27
CA GLU A 207 -17.22 28.00 13.57
C GLU A 207 -15.69 27.92 13.61
N ASN A 208 -15.11 26.80 13.17
CA ASN A 208 -13.66 26.62 13.05
C ASN A 208 -13.06 27.65 12.08
N VAL A 209 -13.68 27.83 10.91
CA VAL A 209 -13.20 28.79 9.89
C VAL A 209 -13.23 30.22 10.41
N THR A 210 -14.26 30.59 11.15
CA THR A 210 -14.41 31.95 11.69
C THR A 210 -13.54 32.19 12.91
N ALA A 211 -13.29 31.16 13.73
CA ALA A 211 -12.28 31.23 14.79
C ALA A 211 -10.89 31.55 14.22
N TRP A 212 -10.54 30.99 13.05
CA TRP A 212 -9.28 31.31 12.39
C TRP A 212 -9.18 32.76 11.92
N ALA A 213 -10.30 33.41 11.59
CA ALA A 213 -10.32 34.82 11.21
C ALA A 213 -9.81 35.75 12.32
N GLY A 214 -9.91 35.31 13.59
CA GLY A 214 -9.40 36.00 14.77
C GLY A 214 -7.92 35.71 15.08
N LEU A 215 -7.26 34.81 14.37
CA LEU A 215 -5.85 34.51 14.60
C LEU A 215 -4.96 35.67 14.10
N PRO A 216 -3.96 36.10 14.88
CA PRO A 216 -3.11 37.24 14.54
C PRO A 216 -2.32 37.03 13.23
N ASN A 217 -2.09 35.76 12.85
CA ASN A 217 -1.32 35.38 11.67
C ASN A 217 -2.19 35.04 10.45
N PHE A 218 -3.52 35.18 10.54
CA PHE A 218 -4.44 34.86 9.46
C PHE A 218 -5.39 36.02 9.17
N SER A 219 -5.05 36.79 8.14
CA SER A 219 -5.89 37.86 7.62
C SER A 219 -6.12 37.63 6.14
N SER A 220 -7.37 37.36 5.76
CA SER A 220 -7.74 37.16 4.36
C SER A 220 -8.93 38.03 3.97
N SER A 221 -8.74 38.85 2.93
CA SER A 221 -9.83 39.57 2.24
C SER A 221 -10.53 38.68 1.20
N VAL A 222 -9.90 37.56 0.85
CA VAL A 222 -10.42 36.53 -0.04
C VAL A 222 -11.53 35.74 0.66
N LEU A 223 -11.37 35.41 1.94
CA LEU A 223 -12.32 34.57 2.67
C LEU A 223 -13.37 35.38 3.45
N PHE A 224 -12.97 36.51 4.01
CA PHE A 224 -13.81 37.36 4.86
C PHE A 224 -14.02 38.74 4.27
N LEU A 225 -15.21 39.31 4.48
CA LEU A 225 -15.47 40.69 4.10
C LEU A 225 -14.67 41.64 5.00
N ARG A 226 -13.58 42.19 4.48
CA ARG A 226 -12.74 43.19 5.17
C ARG A 226 -12.89 44.61 4.63
N THR A 227 -13.33 44.77 3.38
CA THR A 227 -13.51 46.09 2.75
C THR A 227 -14.87 46.19 2.07
N LYS A 228 -15.50 47.36 2.16
CA LYS A 228 -16.76 47.64 1.44
C LYS A 228 -16.57 47.78 -0.08
N THR A 229 -15.33 47.89 -0.55
CA THR A 229 -14.99 48.00 -1.98
C THR A 229 -15.02 46.66 -2.73
N CYS A 230 -15.22 45.56 -1.99
CA CYS A 230 -15.32 44.22 -2.53
C CYS A 230 -16.73 43.97 -3.09
N HIS A 231 -16.94 44.23 -4.39
CA HIS A 231 -18.22 44.10 -5.11
C HIS A 231 -18.57 42.65 -5.48
N VAL A 232 -18.38 41.74 -4.54
CA VAL A 232 -18.64 40.31 -4.73
C VAL A 232 -20.13 40.07 -4.58
N PRO A 233 -20.73 39.20 -5.42
CA PRO A 233 -22.18 39.21 -5.62
C PRO A 233 -23.00 38.86 -4.37
N ILE A 234 -22.51 37.99 -3.47
CA ILE A 234 -23.28 37.55 -2.29
C ILE A 234 -22.36 37.26 -1.09
N TRP A 235 -22.69 37.89 0.03
CA TRP A 235 -22.07 37.69 1.34
C TRP A 235 -23.09 37.14 2.34
N VAL A 236 -22.64 36.30 3.26
CA VAL A 236 -23.49 35.65 4.26
C VAL A 236 -22.90 35.81 5.65
N ASN A 237 -23.78 36.06 6.64
CA ASN A 237 -23.39 36.12 8.05
C ASN A 237 -23.12 34.71 8.58
N THR A 238 -22.11 34.60 9.42
CA THR A 238 -21.79 33.40 10.20
C THR A 238 -22.26 33.58 11.66
N PRO A 239 -22.46 32.50 12.42
CA PRO A 239 -22.92 32.58 13.81
C PRO A 239 -22.01 33.43 14.73
N LEU A 240 -20.69 33.43 14.47
CA LEU A 240 -19.69 34.19 15.23
C LEU A 240 -19.48 35.64 14.71
N GLY A 241 -20.44 36.19 13.98
CA GLY A 241 -20.47 37.60 13.55
C GLY A 241 -19.57 37.97 12.38
N HIS A 242 -18.77 37.03 11.86
CA HIS A 242 -17.98 37.23 10.64
C HIS A 242 -18.85 37.09 9.40
N ILE A 243 -18.47 37.77 8.31
CA ILE A 243 -19.18 37.70 7.03
C ILE A 243 -18.27 36.99 6.03
N ILE A 244 -18.75 35.87 5.49
CA ILE A 244 -18.05 35.05 4.49
C ILE A 244 -18.78 35.08 3.15
N ARG A 245 -18.09 34.68 2.07
CA ARG A 245 -18.72 34.55 0.74
C ARG A 245 -19.69 33.38 0.73
N SER A 246 -20.83 33.52 0.05
CA SER A 246 -21.77 32.39 -0.12
C SER A 246 -21.12 31.17 -0.80
N VAL A 247 -20.23 31.41 -1.77
CA VAL A 247 -19.47 30.35 -2.45
C VAL A 247 -18.49 29.63 -1.53
N LEU A 248 -18.02 30.29 -0.45
CA LEU A 248 -17.16 29.65 0.54
C LEU A 248 -17.98 28.70 1.42
N ARG A 249 -19.20 29.09 1.81
CA ARG A 249 -20.14 28.20 2.50
C ARG A 249 -20.48 26.98 1.67
N GLN A 250 -20.75 27.16 0.37
CA GLN A 250 -20.98 26.04 -0.53
C GLN A 250 -19.76 25.11 -0.61
N TYR A 251 -18.56 25.67 -0.77
CA TYR A 251 -17.32 24.90 -0.73
C TYR A 251 -17.17 24.09 0.57
N LEU A 252 -17.49 24.65 1.74
CA LEU A 252 -17.42 23.94 3.02
C LEU A 252 -18.42 22.77 3.08
N TRP A 253 -19.62 22.94 2.53
CA TRP A 253 -20.60 21.85 2.43
C TRP A 253 -20.13 20.75 1.48
N ASP A 254 -19.66 21.12 0.28
CA ASP A 254 -19.17 20.15 -0.70
C ASP A 254 -17.94 19.40 -0.18
N LEU A 255 -17.03 20.10 0.51
CA LEU A 255 -15.86 19.49 1.16
C LEU A 255 -16.27 18.52 2.26
N ARG A 256 -17.24 18.90 3.10
CA ARG A 256 -17.74 18.04 4.18
C ARG A 256 -18.34 16.75 3.63
N ASP A 257 -19.12 16.85 2.55
CA ASP A 257 -19.75 15.68 1.94
C ASP A 257 -18.70 14.80 1.24
N ALA A 258 -17.71 15.40 0.55
CA ALA A 258 -16.61 14.67 -0.07
C ALA A 258 -15.70 13.96 0.94
N VAL A 259 -15.37 14.61 2.06
CA VAL A 259 -14.48 14.04 3.09
C VAL A 259 -15.18 12.96 3.94
N ALA A 260 -16.51 13.01 4.03
CA ALA A 260 -17.28 11.96 4.67
C ALA A 260 -17.22 10.63 3.89
N VAL A 261 -17.09 10.70 2.56
CA VAL A 261 -16.94 9.53 1.67
C VAL A 261 -15.48 9.13 1.49
N THR A 262 -14.59 10.10 1.33
CA THR A 262 -13.14 9.87 1.18
C THR A 262 -12.41 10.68 2.23
N PRO A 263 -12.05 10.11 3.39
CA PRO A 263 -11.40 10.83 4.50
C PRO A 263 -9.95 11.25 4.22
N ASP A 264 -9.69 11.85 3.06
CA ASP A 264 -8.41 12.41 2.64
C ASP A 264 -8.45 13.93 2.78
N ALA A 265 -7.65 14.45 3.72
CA ALA A 265 -7.57 15.87 4.00
C ALA A 265 -7.04 16.70 2.81
N ASN A 266 -6.34 16.08 1.85
CA ASN A 266 -5.88 16.76 0.63
C ASN A 266 -7.04 17.20 -0.27
N ILE A 267 -8.25 16.69 -0.06
CA ILE A 267 -9.47 17.11 -0.77
C ILE A 267 -9.71 18.61 -0.61
N ALA A 268 -9.32 19.23 0.52
CA ALA A 268 -9.47 20.67 0.75
C ALA A 268 -8.82 21.53 -0.35
N LEU A 269 -7.75 21.05 -0.97
CA LEU A 269 -7.00 21.75 -2.02
C LEU A 269 -7.42 21.33 -3.44
N ARG A 270 -8.42 20.45 -3.60
CA ARG A 270 -8.87 20.02 -4.94
C ARG A 270 -9.47 21.19 -5.71
N ARG A 271 -8.94 21.40 -6.92
CA ARG A 271 -9.38 22.46 -7.83
C ARG A 271 -10.88 22.37 -8.17
N SER A 272 -11.44 21.17 -8.26
CA SER A 272 -12.87 20.95 -8.55
C SER A 272 -13.77 21.60 -7.50
N LEU A 273 -13.42 21.48 -6.22
CA LEU A 273 -14.15 22.11 -5.11
C LEU A 273 -13.90 23.62 -5.04
N LEU A 274 -12.64 24.04 -5.22
CA LEU A 274 -12.26 25.45 -5.11
C LEU A 274 -12.69 26.32 -6.30
N GLN A 275 -13.09 25.74 -7.43
CA GLN A 275 -13.38 26.47 -8.66
C GLN A 275 -14.43 27.57 -8.48
N GLY A 276 -15.48 27.32 -7.70
CA GLY A 276 -16.53 28.31 -7.42
C GLY A 276 -15.98 29.53 -6.66
N VAL A 277 -15.13 29.28 -5.65
CA VAL A 277 -14.45 30.32 -4.88
C VAL A 277 -13.50 31.11 -5.78
N MET A 278 -12.65 30.42 -6.55
CA MET A 278 -11.67 31.07 -7.44
C MET A 278 -12.35 31.99 -8.46
N ARG A 279 -13.42 31.53 -9.12
CA ARG A 279 -14.18 32.36 -10.09
C ARG A 279 -14.81 33.61 -9.44
N SER A 280 -15.31 33.46 -8.21
CA SER A 280 -15.91 34.57 -7.46
C SER A 280 -14.87 35.58 -6.99
N VAL A 281 -13.66 35.13 -6.66
CA VAL A 281 -12.57 35.98 -6.18
C VAL A 281 -11.88 36.72 -7.33
N SER A 282 -11.71 36.05 -8.47
CA SER A 282 -11.05 36.62 -9.65
C SER A 282 -11.76 37.84 -10.26
N SER A 283 -13.07 38.00 -10.01
CA SER A 283 -13.83 39.17 -10.48
C SER A 283 -13.60 40.43 -9.63
N CYS A 284 -12.92 40.32 -8.49
CA CYS A 284 -12.65 41.44 -7.59
C CYS A 284 -11.21 41.94 -7.74
N ALA A 285 -11.04 43.21 -8.11
CA ALA A 285 -9.73 43.84 -8.27
C ALA A 285 -8.86 43.84 -6.99
N HIS A 286 -9.49 43.81 -5.80
CA HIS A 286 -8.77 43.77 -4.53
C HIS A 286 -8.39 42.36 -4.10
N CYS A 287 -9.29 41.38 -4.26
CA CYS A 287 -9.06 40.03 -3.76
C CYS A 287 -8.26 39.15 -4.74
N ALA A 288 -8.21 39.51 -6.02
CA ALA A 288 -7.50 38.71 -7.03
C ALA A 288 -5.99 38.62 -6.76
N GLY A 289 -5.37 39.67 -6.20
CA GLY A 289 -3.94 39.70 -5.92
C GLY A 289 -3.48 38.67 -4.88
N ASP A 290 -4.27 38.46 -3.84
CA ASP A 290 -3.97 37.54 -2.72
C ASP A 290 -4.65 36.17 -2.87
N MET A 291 -5.43 35.97 -3.94
CA MET A 291 -6.27 34.79 -4.14
C MET A 291 -5.52 33.47 -3.95
N TYR A 292 -4.38 33.29 -4.63
CA TYR A 292 -3.65 32.04 -4.60
C TYR A 292 -3.04 31.77 -3.22
N SER A 293 -2.42 32.79 -2.61
CA SER A 293 -1.82 32.65 -1.28
C SER A 293 -2.85 32.37 -0.20
N ASP A 294 -3.98 33.08 -0.22
CA ASP A 294 -5.00 32.96 0.83
C ASP A 294 -5.76 31.64 0.73
N ILE A 295 -6.11 31.21 -0.48
CA ILE A 295 -6.80 29.92 -0.69
C ILE A 295 -5.88 28.77 -0.32
N THR A 296 -4.59 28.82 -0.68
CA THR A 296 -3.64 27.76 -0.33
C THR A 296 -3.46 27.67 1.18
N LYS A 297 -3.18 28.79 1.85
CA LYS A 297 -3.06 28.84 3.32
C LYS A 297 -4.32 28.32 4.02
N PHE A 298 -5.50 28.71 3.53
CA PHE A 298 -6.77 28.25 4.08
C PHE A 298 -6.97 26.74 3.89
N GLY A 299 -6.67 26.23 2.70
CA GLY A 299 -6.72 24.80 2.42
C GLY A 299 -5.76 24.01 3.31
N ASP A 300 -4.54 24.53 3.56
CA ASP A 300 -3.56 23.92 4.47
C ASP A 300 -4.03 23.92 5.94
N MET A 301 -4.72 24.98 6.38
CA MET A 301 -5.33 25.04 7.71
C MET A 301 -6.47 24.02 7.86
N LEU A 302 -7.36 23.92 6.86
CA LEU A 302 -8.40 22.88 6.82
C LEU A 302 -7.80 21.49 6.83
N LYS A 303 -6.80 21.26 5.97
CA LYS A 303 -6.07 19.99 5.88
C LYS A 303 -5.50 19.60 7.23
N SER A 304 -4.74 20.50 7.86
CA SER A 304 -4.09 20.25 9.15
C SER A 304 -5.10 19.93 10.25
N ASN A 305 -6.21 20.67 10.31
CA ASN A 305 -7.28 20.42 11.29
C ASN A 305 -7.93 19.04 11.07
N MET A 306 -8.20 18.66 9.82
CA MET A 306 -8.74 17.33 9.50
C MET A 306 -7.75 16.22 9.85
N GLU A 307 -6.47 16.37 9.48
CA GLU A 307 -5.41 15.39 9.79
C GLU A 307 -5.24 15.19 11.29
N GLU A 308 -5.29 16.28 12.07
CA GLU A 308 -5.27 16.19 13.54
C GLU A 308 -6.43 15.32 14.05
N LYS A 309 -7.66 15.55 13.60
CA LYS A 309 -8.83 14.77 14.03
C LYS A 309 -8.79 13.32 13.56
N ILE A 310 -8.39 13.07 12.31
CA ILE A 310 -8.24 11.72 11.76
C ILE A 310 -7.17 10.94 12.55
N SER A 311 -6.06 11.58 12.95
CA SER A 311 -4.98 10.93 13.69
C SER A 311 -5.38 10.39 15.07
N GLN A 312 -6.48 10.91 15.63
CA GLN A 312 -7.04 10.47 16.91
C GLN A 312 -7.91 9.21 16.78
N VAL A 313 -8.28 8.82 15.56
CA VAL A 313 -9.05 7.59 15.31
C VAL A 313 -8.09 6.41 15.22
N SER A 314 -8.28 5.42 16.10
CA SER A 314 -7.48 4.20 16.10
C SER A 314 -8.19 3.06 15.39
N LEU A 315 -7.49 2.39 14.48
CA LEU A 315 -7.92 1.09 13.97
C LEU A 315 -7.86 0.04 15.09
N VAL A 316 -8.95 -0.68 15.31
CA VAL A 316 -8.96 -1.87 16.17
C VAL A 316 -8.38 -3.04 15.39
N PHE A 317 -7.20 -3.52 15.80
CA PHE A 317 -6.56 -4.70 15.24
C PHE A 317 -6.75 -5.88 16.20
N GLU A 318 -7.28 -6.98 15.68
CA GLU A 318 -7.38 -8.25 16.41
C GLU A 318 -6.95 -9.35 15.43
N GLN A 319 -6.06 -10.22 15.92
CA GLN A 319 -5.58 -11.41 15.21
C GLN A 319 -6.68 -12.48 15.14
#